data_AF-A0A1G9NFG8-F1
#
_entry.id   AF-A0A1G9NFG8-F1
#
_cell.length_a   1.000
_cell.length_b   1.000
_cell.length_c   1.000
_cell.angle_alpha   90.00
_cell.angle_beta   90.00
_cell.angle_gamma   90.00
#
_symmetry.space_group_name_H-M   'P 1'
#
loop_
_entity.id
_entity.type
_entity.pdbx_description
1 polymer ?
#
loop_
_entity_poly.entity_id
_entity_poly.type
_entity_poly.pdbx_seq_one_letter_code
_entity_poly.pdbx_strand_id
1 'polypeptide(L)'
;MNAGRGDEPVVARVVPEAGSSVAELLGMSLGLDVWERHADFLVVAAPESRLGELERRRLARVDRWATVADYVTRMQTRPPAEDGGGAPPEDDERTR
;
A
#
# COMPACT_ATOMS: atom_id res chain seq x y z
N MET A 1 30.28 3.22 12.68
CA MET A 1 29.18 2.41 12.10
C MET A 1 27.88 3.15 12.39
N ASN A 2 27.36 3.91 11.42
CA ASN A 2 26.06 4.60 11.55
C ASN A 2 25.01 3.81 10.76
N ALA A 3 24.58 2.67 11.31
CA ALA A 3 23.32 2.06 10.94
C ALA A 3 22.30 2.56 11.97
N GLY A 4 21.31 3.37 11.57
CA GLY A 4 20.27 3.76 12.53
C GLY A 4 19.47 5.02 12.25
N ARG A 5 19.72 5.77 11.17
CA ARG A 5 18.90 6.96 10.83
C ARG A 5 18.61 7.17 9.34
N GLY A 6 19.03 6.26 8.47
CA GLY A 6 18.90 6.41 7.01
C GLY A 6 18.18 5.27 6.29
N ASP A 7 17.63 4.30 7.02
CA ASP A 7 16.98 3.11 6.45
C ASP A 7 15.63 2.84 7.14
N GLU A 8 14.96 3.91 7.61
CA GLU A 8 13.57 3.76 8.06
C GLU A 8 12.71 3.41 6.84
N PRO A 9 11.86 2.37 6.94
CA PRO A 9 11.02 1.97 5.83
C PRO A 9 10.01 3.07 5.52
N VAL A 10 9.88 3.37 4.23
CA VAL A 10 8.86 4.26 3.71
C VAL A 10 7.81 3.44 2.98
N VAL A 11 6.58 3.95 2.98
CA VAL A 11 5.50 3.39 2.18
C VAL A 11 5.59 3.96 0.78
N ALA A 12 5.65 3.07 -0.20
CA ALA A 12 5.73 3.42 -1.59
C ALA A 12 4.80 2.55 -2.44
N ARG A 13 4.29 3.15 -3.51
CA ARG A 13 3.64 2.43 -4.59
C ARG A 13 4.68 1.95 -5.59
N VAL A 14 4.68 0.66 -5.86
CA VAL A 14 5.57 -0.01 -6.80
C VAL A 14 4.74 -0.45 -8.01
N VAL A 15 5.02 0.16 -9.16
CA VAL A 15 4.37 -0.16 -10.43
C VAL A 15 5.35 -0.98 -11.28
N PRO A 16 5.01 -2.22 -11.68
CA PRO A 16 5.87 -3.00 -12.56
C PRO A 16 6.23 -2.23 -13.84
N GLU A 17 7.46 -2.39 -14.33
CA GLU A 17 7.84 -1.84 -15.62
C GLU A 17 7.08 -2.52 -16.77
N ALA A 18 6.98 -1.83 -17.91
CA ALA A 18 6.21 -2.31 -19.05
C ALA A 18 6.72 -3.68 -19.54
N GLY A 19 5.81 -4.66 -19.63
CA GLY A 19 6.15 -6.04 -19.97
C GLY A 19 6.48 -6.93 -18.78
N SER A 20 6.41 -6.41 -17.55
CA SER A 20 6.41 -7.19 -16.32
C SER A 20 5.09 -7.02 -15.58
N SER A 21 4.78 -7.96 -14.69
CA SER A 21 3.53 -8.01 -13.92
C SER A 21 3.78 -7.99 -12.41
N VAL A 22 2.74 -7.62 -11.66
CA VAL A 22 2.76 -7.72 -10.18
C VAL A 22 3.08 -9.15 -9.74
N ALA A 23 2.56 -10.16 -10.45
CA ALA A 23 2.81 -11.56 -10.14
C ALA A 23 4.29 -11.94 -10.29
N GLU A 24 4.95 -11.46 -11.35
CA GLU A 24 6.38 -11.70 -11.56
C GLU A 24 7.23 -11.00 -10.50
N LEU A 25 6.91 -9.76 -10.14
CA LEU A 25 7.58 -9.03 -9.06
C LEU A 25 7.49 -9.77 -7.72
N LEU A 26 6.33 -10.33 -7.40
CA LEU A 26 6.12 -11.11 -6.19
C LEU A 26 6.81 -12.48 -6.25
N GLY A 27 6.98 -13.05 -7.45
CA GLY A 27 7.77 -14.26 -7.65
C GLY A 27 9.27 -14.05 -7.46
N MET A 28 9.74 -12.80 -7.53
CA MET A 28 11.12 -12.44 -7.20
C MET A 28 11.26 -12.28 -5.69
N SER A 29 12.20 -12.98 -5.07
CA SER A 29 12.54 -12.86 -3.64
C SER A 29 13.23 -11.53 -3.32
N LEU A 30 12.51 -10.41 -3.47
CA LEU A 30 12.99 -9.04 -3.27
C LEU A 30 12.91 -8.60 -1.79
N GLY A 31 12.23 -9.42 -0.97
CA GLY A 31 12.02 -9.19 0.45
C GLY A 31 11.21 -7.93 0.78
N LEU A 32 10.40 -7.45 -0.16
CA LEU A 32 9.51 -6.30 0.06
C LEU A 32 8.44 -6.68 1.07
N ASP A 33 8.16 -5.81 2.04
CA ASP A 33 7.01 -5.98 2.92
C ASP A 33 5.77 -5.42 2.21
N VAL A 34 4.92 -6.30 1.70
CA VAL A 34 3.79 -5.96 0.85
C VAL A 34 2.55 -5.75 1.72
N TRP A 35 2.02 -4.54 1.69
CA TRP A 35 0.87 -4.14 2.50
C TRP A 35 -0.44 -4.23 1.72
N GLU A 36 -0.43 -3.77 0.47
CA GLU A 36 -1.57 -3.92 -0.43
C GLU A 36 -1.16 -4.50 -1.77
N ARG A 37 -2.05 -5.29 -2.35
CA ARG A 37 -1.88 -5.93 -3.65
C ARG A 37 -3.00 -5.47 -4.57
N HIS A 38 -2.62 -4.78 -5.63
CA HIS A 38 -3.52 -4.39 -6.71
C HIS A 38 -3.11 -5.13 -7.98
N ALA A 39 -3.99 -5.18 -9.00
CA ALA A 39 -3.69 -5.86 -10.25
C ALA A 39 -2.49 -5.22 -10.98
N ASP A 40 -2.38 -3.90 -10.92
CA ASP A 40 -1.41 -3.11 -11.67
C ASP A 40 -0.23 -2.59 -10.82
N PHE A 41 -0.33 -2.66 -9.49
CA PHE A 41 0.71 -2.15 -8.59
C PHE A 41 0.68 -2.80 -7.20
N LEU A 42 1.74 -2.56 -6.44
CA LEU A 42 1.86 -2.96 -5.04
C LEU A 42 2.03 -1.73 -4.16
N VAL A 43 1.48 -1.77 -2.95
CA VAL A 43 1.86 -0.84 -1.87
C VAL A 43 2.77 -1.62 -0.93
N VAL A 44 3.99 -1.12 -0.74
CA VAL A 44 5.01 -1.80 0.08
C VAL A 44 5.59 -0.85 1.11
N ALA A 45 5.99 -1.39 2.25
CA ALA A 45 6.93 -0.75 3.16
C ALA A 45 8.32 -1.31 2.90
N ALA A 46 9.25 -0.46 2.49
CA ALA A 46 10.61 -0.91 2.27
C ALA A 46 11.61 0.22 2.55
N PRO A 47 12.86 -0.12 2.88
CA PRO A 47 13.89 0.89 3.00
C PRO A 47 14.22 1.52 1.66
N GLU A 48 14.61 2.79 1.68
CA GLU A 48 14.99 3.59 0.50
C GLU A 48 16.02 2.87 -0.38
N SER A 49 16.99 2.18 0.23
CA SER A 49 18.01 1.40 -0.47
C SER A 49 17.41 0.32 -1.37
N ARG A 50 16.36 -0.38 -0.92
CA ARG A 50 15.70 -1.42 -1.71
C ARG A 50 14.82 -0.84 -2.79
N LEU A 51 14.08 0.22 -2.46
CA LEU A 51 13.25 0.93 -3.43
C LEU A 51 14.10 1.47 -4.59
N GLY A 52 15.25 2.09 -4.28
CA GLY A 52 16.20 2.56 -5.29
C GLY A 52 16.77 1.43 -6.15
N GLU A 53 16.96 0.23 -5.59
CA GLU A 53 17.43 -0.93 -6.35
C GLU A 53 16.37 -1.43 -7.36
N LEU A 54 15.08 -1.35 -7.04
CA LEU A 54 14.00 -1.68 -7.99
C LEU A 54 14.04 -0.77 -9.22
N GLU A 55 14.20 0.54 -8.99
CA GLU A 55 14.29 1.53 -10.06
C GLU A 55 15.58 1.37 -10.86
N ARG A 56 16.71 1.16 -10.18
CA ARG A 56 18.02 0.97 -10.81
C ARG A 56 18.06 -0.24 -11.73
N ARG A 57 17.40 -1.34 -11.33
CA ARG A 57 17.28 -2.57 -12.13
C ARG A 57 16.17 -2.48 -13.18
N ARG A 58 15.43 -1.37 -13.24
CA ARG A 58 14.25 -1.18 -14.11
C ARG A 58 13.24 -2.32 -13.97
N LEU A 59 13.03 -2.77 -12.73
CA LEU A 59 12.02 -3.77 -12.42
C LEU A 59 10.65 -3.12 -12.20
N ALA A 60 10.65 -1.93 -11.61
CA ALA A 60 9.46 -1.19 -11.28
C ALA A 60 9.75 0.31 -11.13
N ARG A 61 8.71 1.12 -11.28
CA ARG A 61 8.70 2.52 -10.84
C ARG A 61 8.24 2.60 -9.41
N VAL A 62 8.84 3.50 -8.63
CA VAL A 62 8.53 3.66 -7.21
C VAL A 62 8.04 5.08 -6.94
N ASP A 63 6.77 5.21 -6.59
CA ASP A 63 6.19 6.44 -6.08
C ASP A 63 6.18 6.43 -4.55
N ARG A 64 7.06 7.22 -3.93
CA ARG A 64 7.20 7.33 -2.46
C ARG A 64 6.08 8.21 -1.91
N TRP A 65 5.37 7.73 -0.91
CA TRP A 65 4.19 8.43 -0.38
C TRP A 65 4.45 9.08 0.98
N ALA A 66 4.90 8.29 1.95
CA ALA A 66 5.08 8.76 3.32
C ALA A 66 5.94 7.77 4.13
N THR A 67 6.29 8.14 5.36
CA THR A 67 6.79 7.16 6.34
C THR A 67 5.71 6.14 6.68
N VAL A 68 6.11 4.98 7.20
CA VAL A 68 5.19 3.97 7.73
C VAL A 68 4.27 4.55 8.81
N ALA A 69 4.80 5.34 9.73
CA ALA A 69 4.02 5.94 10.82
C ALA A 69 2.93 6.89 10.33
N ASP A 70 3.27 7.77 9.38
CA ASP A 70 2.30 8.69 8.77
C ASP A 70 1.22 7.95 8.00
N TYR A 71 1.60 6.90 7.27
CA TYR A 71 0.66 6.12 6.46
C TYR A 71 -0.36 5.37 7.33
N VAL A 72 0.09 4.71 8.39
CA VAL A 72 -0.79 4.04 9.37
C VAL A 72 -1.74 5.04 10.03
N THR A 73 -1.26 6.23 10.36
CA THR A 73 -2.09 7.31 10.94
C THR A 73 -3.21 7.71 9.97
N ARG A 74 -2.93 7.83 8.67
CA ARG A 74 -3.93 8.16 7.64
C ARG A 74 -4.92 7.02 7.40
N MET A 75 -4.49 5.76 7.47
CA MET A 75 -5.41 4.63 7.33
C MET A 75 -6.40 4.54 8.49
N GLN A 76 -5.97 4.85 9.72
CA GLN A 76 -6.84 4.83 10.89
C GLN A 76 -7.86 5.97 10.92
N THR A 77 -7.59 7.09 10.22
CA THR A 77 -8.53 8.21 10.11
C THR A 77 -9.50 8.09 8.94
N ARG A 78 -9.33 7.08 8.06
CA ARG A 78 -10.34 6.79 7.04
C ARG A 78 -11.57 6.24 7.75
N PRO A 79 -12.74 6.91 7.68
CA PRO A 79 -13.98 6.28 8.14
C PRO A 79 -14.12 4.95 7.40
N PRO A 80 -14.52 3.85 8.07
CA PRO A 80 -14.77 2.60 7.38
C PRO A 80 -15.66 2.93 6.20
N ALA A 81 -15.25 2.54 4.99
CA ALA A 81 -16.12 2.69 3.83
C ALA A 81 -17.44 2.06 4.25
N GLU A 82 -18.51 2.86 4.22
CA GLU A 82 -19.84 2.40 4.58
C GLU A 82 -20.19 1.28 3.60
N ASP A 83 -19.91 0.04 4.04
CA ASP A 83 -20.43 -1.17 3.42
C ASP A 83 -21.95 -0.98 3.41
N GLY A 84 -22.51 -0.86 2.21
CA GLY A 84 -23.90 -0.46 1.97
C GLY A 84 -24.91 -1.44 2.58
N GLY A 85 -25.16 -1.28 3.87
CA GLY A 85 -26.32 -1.82 4.57
C GLY A 85 -27.48 -0.85 4.47
N GLY A 86 -28.04 -0.72 3.27
CA GLY A 86 -29.29 0.00 3.09
C GLY A 86 -30.44 -0.71 3.80
N ALA A 87 -31.01 -0.06 4.80
CA ALA A 87 -32.44 -0.11 5.07
C ALA A 87 -32.83 1.22 5.77
N PRO A 88 -33.69 2.06 5.18
CA PRO A 88 -34.32 3.13 5.94
C PRO A 88 -35.18 2.50 7.05
N PRO A 89 -35.37 3.18 8.20
CA PRO A 89 -36.41 2.77 9.13
C PRO A 89 -37.75 2.89 8.39
N GLU A 90 -38.37 1.75 8.06
CA GLU A 90 -39.79 1.72 7.73
C GLU A 90 -40.54 2.12 9.00
N ASP A 91 -41.01 3.36 9.01
CA ASP A 91 -42.13 3.84 9.80
C ASP A 91 -43.32 2.87 9.63
N ASP A 92 -43.41 1.84 10.46
CA ASP A 92 -44.65 1.08 10.66
C ASP A 92 -45.35 1.65 11.89
N GLU A 93 -46.13 2.68 11.61
CA GLU A 93 -47.23 3.21 12.41
C GLU A 93 -48.09 2.05 12.94
N ARG A 94 -47.75 1.56 14.15
CA ARG A 94 -48.65 0.74 14.96
C ARG A 94 -49.02 1.47 16.21
N THR A 95 -50.00 2.37 16.12
CA THR A 95 -50.85 2.71 17.26
C THR A 95 -52.25 3.12 16.80
N ARG A 96 -53.16 2.15 16.97
CA ARG A 96 -54.60 2.22 17.30
C ARG A 96 -55.58 2.93 16.36
#